data_AF-A0A9D1CAX9-F1
#
_entry.id   AF-A0A9D1CAX9-F1
#
_cell.length_a   1.000
_cell.length_b   1.000
_cell.length_c   1.000
_cell.angle_alpha   90.00
_cell.angle_beta   90.00
_cell.angle_gamma   90.00
#
_symmetry.space_group_name_H-M   'P 1'
#
loop_
_entity.id
_entity.type
_entity.pdbx_description
1 polymer ?
#
loop_
_entity_poly.entity_id
_entity_poly.type
_entity_poly.pdbx_seq_one_letter_code
_entity_poly.pdbx_strand_id
1 'polypeptide(L)' 'MSDILNDVLSANRDYVEDFGDKGELPMPPGRNFAILTCMDARLDPAKYAGLAEGDAHV' A
#
# COMPACT_ATOMS: atom_id res chain seq x y z
N MET A 1 -10.86 -12.05 19.45
CA MET A 1 -10.35 -11.33 18.26
C MET A 1 -11.04 -11.92 17.05
N SER A 2 -11.44 -11.12 16.06
CA SER A 2 -12.07 -11.65 14.85
C SER A 2 -11.03 -12.42 14.01
N ASP A 3 -11.48 -13.41 13.25
CA ASP A 3 -10.60 -14.17 12.34
C ASP A 3 -9.94 -13.23 11.32
N ILE A 4 -10.69 -12.26 10.81
CA ILE A 4 -10.19 -11.18 9.93
C ILE A 4 -8.99 -10.43 10.53
N LEU A 5 -9.03 -10.11 11.83
CA LEU A 5 -7.92 -9.41 12.47
C LEU A 5 -6.66 -10.28 12.46
N ASN A 6 -6.80 -11.57 12.74
CA ASN A 6 -5.66 -12.50 12.75
C ASN A 6 -5.07 -12.66 11.35
N ASP A 7 -5.91 -12.74 10.31
CA ASP A 7 -5.48 -12.86 8.92
C ASP A 7 -4.68 -11.63 8.47
N VAL A 8 -5.17 -10.42 8.78
CA VAL A 8 -4.47 -9.17 8.47
C VAL A 8 -3.13 -9.09 9.21
N LEU A 9 -3.11 -9.46 10.49
CA LEU A 9 -1.86 -9.48 11.27
C LEU A 9 -0.86 -10.51 10.74
N SER A 10 -1.33 -11.65 10.25
CA SER A 10 -0.46 -12.66 9.65
C SER A 10 0.12 -12.20 8.33
N ALA A 11 -0.71 -11.69 7.42
CA ALA A 11 -0.25 -11.16 6.13
C ALA A 11 0.75 -10.01 6.30
N ASN A 12 0.58 -9.16 7.32
CA ASN A 12 1.54 -8.10 7.62
C ASN A 12 2.91 -8.63 8.08
N ARG A 13 2.96 -9.76 8.81
CA ARG A 13 4.26 -10.36 9.19
C ARG A 13 5.06 -10.73 7.96
N ASP A 14 4.42 -11.39 7.01
CA ASP A 14 5.05 -11.79 5.74
C ASP A 14 5.46 -10.55 4.92
N TYR A 15 4.61 -9.51 4.84
CA TYR A 15 4.94 -8.27 4.14
C TYR A 15 6.18 -7.56 4.70
N VAL A 16 6.34 -7.55 6.02
CA VAL A 16 7.47 -6.88 6.67
C VAL A 16 8.80 -7.57 6.37
N GLU A 17 8.81 -8.89 6.16
CA GLU A 17 10.02 -9.65 5.80
C GLU A 17 10.61 -9.17 4.46
N ASP A 18 9.75 -8.80 3.50
CA ASP A 18 10.13 -8.33 2.17
C ASP A 18 10.13 -6.79 2.02
N PHE A 19 9.91 -6.04 3.10
CA PHE A 19 9.72 -4.58 3.02
C PHE A 19 11.01 -3.83 2.60
N GLY A 20 12.17 -4.29 3.06
CA GLY A 20 13.49 -3.81 2.62
C GLY A 20 13.66 -2.29 2.66
N ASP A 21 14.26 -1.74 1.60
CA ASP A 21 14.63 -0.32 1.47
C ASP A 21 13.42 0.62 1.35
N LYS A 22 12.20 0.09 1.21
CA LYS A 22 10.97 0.90 1.16
C LYS A 22 10.76 1.71 2.44
N GLY A 23 11.37 1.30 3.56
CA GLY A 23 11.37 2.06 4.81
C GLY A 23 12.15 3.37 4.76
N GLU A 24 12.99 3.57 3.74
CA GLU A 24 13.78 4.80 3.55
C GLU A 24 13.13 5.79 2.56
N LEU A 25 11.95 5.46 2.02
CA LEU A 25 11.25 6.32 1.08
C LEU A 25 10.89 7.68 1.71
N PRO A 26 11.08 8.79 0.98
CA PRO A 26 10.79 10.12 1.49
C PRO A 26 9.28 10.36 1.61
N MET A 27 8.88 11.34 2.43
CA MET A 27 7.46 11.68 2.61
C MET A 27 6.80 12.23 1.33
N PRO A 28 7.41 13.15 0.55
CA PRO A 28 6.78 13.64 -0.67
C PRO A 28 6.68 12.56 -1.77
N PRO A 29 5.56 12.44 -2.50
CA PRO A 29 5.41 11.44 -3.56
C PRO A 29 6.36 11.66 -4.74
N GLY A 30 7.02 10.60 -5.20
CA GLY A 30 8.04 10.67 -6.26
C GLY A 30 7.52 11.19 -7.60
N ARG A 31 6.24 10.99 -7.91
CA ARG A 31 5.62 11.40 -9.18
C ARG A 31 4.75 12.67 -9.07
N ASN A 32 4.69 13.29 -7.89
CA ASN A 32 4.03 14.59 -7.65
C ASN A 32 2.55 14.66 -8.08
N PHE A 33 1.76 13.63 -7.80
CA PHE A 33 0.31 13.66 -8.05
C PHE A 33 -0.47 12.86 -6.99
N ALA A 34 -1.80 13.00 -7.02
CA ALA A 34 -2.72 12.26 -6.17
C ALA A 34 -3.82 11.59 -7.00
N ILE A 35 -4.24 10.40 -6.57
CA ILE A 35 -5.41 9.68 -7.08
C ILE A 35 -6.58 9.97 -6.15
N LEU A 36 -7.73 10.34 -6.73
CA LEU A 36 -9.01 10.41 -6.01
C LEU A 36 -9.95 9.36 -6.62
N THR A 37 -10.28 8.32 -5.86
CA THR A 37 -11.06 7.17 -6.33
C THR A 37 -12.08 6.68 -5.30
N CYS A 38 -12.86 5.66 -5.65
CA CYS A 38 -13.90 5.07 -4.79
C CYS A 38 -13.29 4.04 -3.81
N MET A 39 -13.92 3.83 -2.65
CA MET A 39 -13.57 2.79 -1.66
C MET A 39 -14.06 1.37 -2.03
N ASP A 40 -14.39 1.13 -3.31
CA ASP A 40 -14.89 -0.15 -3.78
C ASP A 40 -13.83 -1.24 -3.58
N ALA A 41 -14.16 -2.32 -2.87
CA ALA A 41 -13.23 -3.39 -2.51
C ALA A 41 -12.61 -4.13 -3.71
N ARG A 42 -13.14 -3.93 -4.92
CA ARG A 42 -12.60 -4.50 -6.17
C ARG A 42 -11.49 -3.65 -6.77
N LEU A 43 -11.25 -2.45 -6.24
CA LEU A 43 -10.23 -1.52 -6.72
C LEU A 43 -8.98 -1.64 -5.86
N ASP A 44 -7.86 -1.94 -6.51
CA ASP A 44 -6.51 -1.84 -5.94
C ASP A 44 -5.78 -0.67 -6.64
N PRO A 45 -5.79 0.55 -6.08
CA PRO A 45 -5.28 1.74 -6.75
C PRO A 45 -3.82 1.66 -7.14
N ALA A 46 -2.97 1.09 -6.30
CA ALA A 46 -1.57 0.93 -6.62
C ALA A 46 -1.37 0.00 -7.83
N LYS A 47 -2.08 -1.13 -7.87
CA LYS A 47 -1.96 -2.08 -8.98
C LYS A 47 -2.53 -1.56 -10.30
N TYR A 48 -3.76 -1.04 -10.32
CA TYR A 48 -4.37 -0.64 -11.60
C TYR A 48 -3.75 0.65 -12.17
N ALA A 49 -3.18 1.51 -11.33
CA ALA A 49 -2.52 2.74 -11.77
C ALA A 49 -1.01 2.58 -12.01
N GLY A 50 -0.47 1.37 -11.80
CA GLY A 50 0.96 1.08 -12.01
C GLY A 50 1.86 1.89 -11.09
N LEU A 51 1.55 1.91 -9.79
CA LEU A 51 2.32 2.62 -8.77
C LEU A 51 3.22 1.65 -8.00
N ALA A 52 4.44 2.10 -7.70
CA ALA A 52 5.26 1.57 -6.62
C ALA A 52 5.00 2.33 -5.31
N GLU A 53 5.42 1.76 -4.17
CA GLU A 53 5.40 2.48 -2.90
C GLU A 53 6.13 3.83 -3.01
N GLY A 54 5.50 4.90 -2.51
CA GLY A 54 6.04 6.26 -2.57
C GLY A 54 5.73 7.06 -3.85
N ASP A 55 5.08 6.47 -4.86
CA ASP A 55 4.84 7.17 -6.14
C ASP A 55 3.81 8.30 -6.06
N ALA A 56 2.69 8.07 -5.38
CA ALA A 56 1.54 8.98 -5.36
C ALA A 56 0.76 8.89 -4.05
N HIS A 57 0.02 9.96 -3.73
CA HIS A 57 -1.05 9.86 -2.73
C HIS A 57 -2.27 9.17 -3.32
N VAL A 58 -2.97 8.38 -2.51
CA VAL A 58 -4.22 7.68 -2.85
C VAL A 58 -5.19 7.79 -1.69
#